data_AF-A0A226ERC5-F1
#
_entry.id   AF-A0A226ERC5-F1
#
_cell.length_a   1.000
_cell.length_b   1.000
_cell.length_c   1.000
_cell.angle_alpha   90.00
_cell.angle_beta   90.00
_cell.angle_gamma   90.00
#
_symmetry.space_group_name_H-M   'P 1'
#
loop_
_entity.id
_entity.type
_entity.pdbx_description
1 polymer ?
#
loop_
_entity_poly.entity_id
_entity_poly.type
_entity_poly.pdbx_seq_one_letter_code
_entity_poly.pdbx_strand_id
1 'polypeptide(L)'
;MLQRSHPVHPDVSEPPPLQSDSEEEEYEDMSTQKLKKVVEEGGLTQTSTALILGIFMQKVDDRDEKLKNVVKAGSSTTTTTVATTSRLKAIREAVQGRISFVGNDEDLVKDPQFKLAMESLVKNPITAVFNGVTLTALWDQKRSRFGYRDSTPRHEHPNGVNFFKCRLDFCWIDEKCPTWNHCPTHCPTSVYFVRDIKANTTTIAIIIPKILKTGGYKDEELQIYSKSKTGLSNSKSLYYYMDSHKDSKTNPHEAVLKSFNSFIYSTEDLLAGEGNQHNMVAMSVMTMLYNSVCDVKDRVKFINEEIHFRNCDGFQKDFFVKLRQIFEVNDFIFKITGEKKSTTVLPKSLHPAVSYGHLPSSYLARDTTTGEIYSGVKWGMKVHTKGAGSNGHTTAKKTALSDFDKSQINRVYQFAHPKADLIKDKKSYTRLSKGEKKIHLEMKEKAQRVETLGHISSLLAQMLGLKINSHDIIFMAQKFSHFDDSFSKSIFDDVFGYLYGEVVEVEIPMVVKDGDGNLIFQFVK
;
A
#
# COMPACT_ATOMS: atom_id res chain seq x y z
N MET A 1 11.13 22.47 73.58
CA MET A 1 11.80 21.34 74.26
C MET A 1 13.07 21.01 73.48
N LEU A 2 14.21 21.11 74.17
CA LEU A 2 15.59 20.65 73.87
C LEU A 2 16.23 21.12 72.55
N GLN A 3 16.97 22.25 72.51
CA GLN A 3 18.39 22.51 72.92
C GLN A 3 19.44 21.84 71.99
N ARG A 4 20.17 22.65 71.19
CA ARG A 4 21.61 23.10 71.34
C ARG A 4 22.60 21.92 71.17
N SER A 5 23.65 22.02 70.35
CA SER A 5 24.80 22.93 70.54
C SER A 5 25.85 22.83 69.40
N HIS A 6 26.45 23.97 69.01
CA HIS A 6 27.83 24.05 68.49
C HIS A 6 28.85 23.88 69.65
N PRO A 7 30.10 23.46 69.39
CA PRO A 7 31.23 24.43 69.37
C PRO A 7 32.38 24.06 68.38
N VAL A 8 33.00 25.02 67.66
CA VAL A 8 34.26 25.79 67.93
C VAL A 8 35.57 25.04 67.60
N HIS A 9 36.38 25.68 66.73
CA HIS A 9 37.78 25.41 66.35
C HIS A 9 38.77 25.46 67.52
N PRO A 10 40.01 24.96 67.34
CA PRO A 10 41.11 25.93 67.26
C PRO A 10 42.22 25.57 66.25
N ASP A 11 42.88 26.64 65.79
CA ASP A 11 44.22 26.70 65.16
C ASP A 11 45.31 26.02 66.01
N VAL A 12 46.45 25.69 65.38
CA VAL A 12 47.78 26.28 65.69
C VAL A 12 48.95 25.51 65.00
N SER A 13 49.73 26.30 64.22
CA SER A 13 51.20 26.29 63.94
C SER A 13 51.91 25.23 63.10
N GLU A 14 52.58 25.73 62.04
CA GLU A 14 53.80 25.21 61.38
C GLU A 14 55.06 25.29 62.28
N PRO A 15 56.16 24.57 61.94
CA PRO A 15 57.30 25.21 61.24
C PRO A 15 58.02 24.33 60.17
N PRO A 16 58.95 24.93 59.36
CA PRO A 16 59.52 24.39 58.10
C PRO A 16 60.99 23.92 58.29
N PRO A 17 61.87 23.84 57.25
CA PRO A 17 61.80 23.28 55.89
C PRO A 17 62.87 22.17 55.68
N LEU A 18 62.80 21.41 54.58
CA LEU A 18 64.02 20.84 53.97
C LEU A 18 63.92 20.91 52.44
N GLN A 19 64.85 21.67 51.87
CA GLN A 19 65.16 21.77 50.45
C GLN A 19 65.69 20.42 49.93
N SER A 20 65.30 20.04 48.71
CA SER A 20 66.22 19.42 47.78
C SER A 20 65.79 19.71 46.34
N ASP A 21 66.75 20.19 45.58
CA ASP A 21 66.64 20.69 44.23
C ASP A 21 66.23 19.62 43.21
N SER A 22 65.26 19.96 42.35
CA SER A 22 65.30 19.57 40.94
C SER A 22 64.43 20.54 40.14
N GLU A 23 65.08 21.62 39.66
CA GLU A 23 64.60 22.46 38.56
C GLU A 23 64.55 21.62 37.28
N GLU A 24 63.50 20.81 37.08
CA GLU A 24 63.15 20.23 35.76
C GLU A 24 61.78 19.54 35.75
N GLU A 25 60.75 20.14 36.37
CA GLU A 25 59.39 19.57 36.31
C GLU A 25 58.31 20.66 36.45
N GLU A 26 58.24 21.56 35.48
CA GLU A 26 57.11 22.50 35.39
C GLU A 26 56.67 22.74 33.95
N TYR A 27 56.32 21.67 33.20
CA TYR A 27 55.53 21.81 31.95
C TYR A 27 54.67 20.59 31.58
N GLU A 28 54.29 19.72 32.51
CA GLU A 28 53.41 18.56 32.22
C GLU A 28 52.14 18.46 33.08
N ASP A 29 51.52 19.60 33.41
CA ASP A 29 50.11 19.55 33.86
C ASP A 29 49.26 20.70 33.29
N MET A 30 49.12 20.71 31.96
CA MET A 30 48.00 21.39 31.32
C MET A 30 46.79 20.46 31.29
N SER A 31 45.94 20.58 32.31
CA SER A 31 44.66 19.88 32.34
C SER A 31 43.80 20.26 31.12
N THR A 32 42.98 19.31 30.65
CA THR A 32 41.98 19.46 29.58
C THR A 32 41.08 20.69 29.73
N GLN A 33 40.99 21.29 30.92
CA GLN A 33 40.25 22.53 31.17
C GLN A 33 40.98 23.80 30.68
N LYS A 34 42.33 23.85 30.68
CA LYS A 34 43.10 24.97 30.10
C LYS A 34 43.00 24.98 28.57
N LEU A 35 43.04 23.81 27.92
CA LEU A 35 42.84 23.68 26.47
C LEU A 35 41.43 24.08 26.03
N LYS A 36 40.41 23.77 26.83
CA LYS A 36 39.04 24.22 26.59
C LYS A 36 38.90 25.74 26.68
N LYS A 37 39.59 26.37 27.64
CA LYS A 37 39.63 27.83 27.81
C LYS A 37 40.30 28.56 26.64
N VAL A 38 41.39 28.02 26.09
CA VAL A 38 42.08 28.60 24.91
C VAL A 38 41.25 28.48 23.63
N VAL A 39 40.41 27.45 23.52
CA VAL A 39 39.47 27.27 22.40
C VAL A 39 38.25 28.21 22.53
N GLU A 40 37.74 28.41 23.74
CA GLU A 40 36.60 29.30 24.01
C GLU A 40 36.97 30.80 23.92
N GLU A 41 38.23 31.17 24.16
CA GLU A 41 38.73 32.55 24.06
C GLU A 41 39.23 32.97 22.66
N GLY A 42 39.03 32.13 21.63
CA GLY A 42 39.16 32.53 20.21
C GLY A 42 40.59 32.73 19.67
N GLY A 43 41.60 32.15 20.31
CA GLY A 43 43.02 32.46 20.04
C GLY A 43 43.82 31.45 19.19
N LEU A 44 43.21 30.58 18.38
CA LEU A 44 43.96 29.54 17.63
C LEU A 44 43.79 29.68 16.12
N THR A 45 44.93 29.69 15.40
CA THR A 45 44.96 29.70 13.93
C THR A 45 44.58 28.32 13.38
N GLN A 46 44.08 28.26 12.13
CA GLN A 46 43.67 27.01 11.44
C GLN A 46 44.75 25.91 11.51
N THR A 47 46.02 26.29 11.46
CA THR A 47 47.16 25.37 11.52
C THR A 47 47.27 24.70 12.90
N SER A 48 46.97 25.43 13.98
CA SER A 48 46.97 24.90 15.35
C SER A 48 45.78 23.97 15.61
N THR A 49 44.61 24.24 15.03
CA THR A 49 43.43 23.36 15.12
C THR A 49 43.66 22.01 14.43
N ALA A 50 44.31 22.00 13.26
CA ALA A 50 44.67 20.78 12.55
C ALA A 50 45.71 19.95 13.32
N LEU A 51 46.68 20.60 13.97
CA LEU A 51 47.68 19.93 14.81
C LEU A 51 47.04 19.28 16.05
N ILE A 52 46.11 19.99 16.70
CA ILE A 52 45.36 19.47 17.86
C ILE A 52 44.45 18.31 17.47
N LEU A 53 43.78 18.38 16.31
CA LEU A 53 42.99 17.26 15.76
C LEU A 53 43.88 16.05 15.42
N GLY A 54 45.08 16.26 14.88
CA GLY A 54 46.06 15.21 14.64
C GLY A 54 46.53 14.53 15.93
N ILE A 55 46.84 15.30 16.97
CA ILE A 55 47.22 14.79 18.29
C ILE A 55 46.04 14.05 18.94
N PHE A 56 44.81 14.51 18.74
CA PHE A 56 43.61 13.83 19.25
C PHE A 56 43.37 12.50 18.55
N MET A 57 43.54 12.43 17.23
CA MET A 57 43.44 11.17 16.47
C MET A 57 44.53 10.18 16.90
N GLN A 58 45.76 10.65 17.09
CA GLN A 58 46.86 9.79 17.54
C GLN A 58 46.64 9.27 18.98
N LYS A 59 46.08 10.08 19.88
CA LYS A 59 45.69 9.62 21.23
C LYS A 59 44.51 8.66 21.22
N VAL A 60 43.59 8.75 20.25
CA VAL A 60 42.50 7.78 20.07
C VAL A 60 43.05 6.46 19.52
N ASP A 61 43.97 6.51 18.56
CA ASP A 61 44.63 5.32 18.02
C ASP A 61 45.48 4.62 19.10
N ASP A 62 46.24 5.37 19.91
CA ASP A 62 47.01 4.83 21.05
C ASP A 62 46.11 4.24 22.15
N ARG A 63 44.93 4.84 22.38
CA ARG A 63 43.92 4.33 23.31
C ARG A 63 43.32 3.03 22.79
N ASP A 64 43.04 2.93 21.50
CA ASP A 64 42.46 1.76 20.85
C ASP A 64 43.50 0.62 20.74
N GLU A 65 44.79 0.92 20.58
CA GLU A 65 45.92 -0.03 20.69
C GLU A 65 46.04 -0.56 22.13
N LYS A 66 45.94 0.30 23.15
CA LYS A 66 45.87 -0.10 24.56
C LYS A 66 44.63 -0.93 24.87
N LEU A 67 43.46 -0.59 24.31
CA LEU A 67 42.22 -1.35 24.45
C LEU A 67 42.31 -2.73 23.79
N LYS A 68 42.98 -2.88 22.64
CA LYS A 68 43.27 -4.20 22.05
C LYS A 68 44.14 -5.07 22.96
N ASN A 69 45.06 -4.47 23.71
CA ASN A 69 45.88 -5.19 24.70
C ASN A 69 45.12 -5.52 25.99
N VAL A 70 44.14 -4.70 26.39
CA VAL A 70 43.23 -4.98 27.52
C VAL A 70 42.17 -6.02 27.16
N VAL A 71 41.68 -6.07 25.91
CA VAL A 71 40.72 -7.09 25.43
C VAL A 71 41.32 -8.50 25.37
N LYS A 72 42.65 -8.65 25.36
CA LYS A 72 43.32 -9.95 25.58
C LYS A 72 43.33 -10.39 27.05
N ALA A 73 43.02 -9.51 28.00
CA ALA A 73 43.03 -9.78 29.43
C ALA A 73 41.66 -9.46 30.06
N GLY A 74 40.75 -10.42 30.01
CA GLY A 74 39.62 -10.52 30.94
C GLY A 74 38.37 -9.71 30.57
N SER A 75 37.28 -10.44 30.31
CA SER A 75 35.94 -9.88 30.21
C SER A 75 35.48 -9.29 31.55
N SER A 76 35.11 -8.01 31.56
CA SER A 76 34.18 -7.50 32.58
C SER A 76 33.13 -6.63 31.90
N THR A 77 31.91 -7.15 31.83
CA THR A 77 30.70 -6.50 31.35
C THR A 77 30.17 -5.56 32.43
N THR A 78 30.00 -4.28 32.10
CA THR A 78 29.08 -3.40 32.82
C THR A 78 28.03 -2.91 31.84
N THR A 79 26.88 -3.57 31.89
CA THR A 79 25.75 -3.37 30.98
C THR A 79 24.76 -2.39 31.60
N THR A 80 24.57 -1.22 30.99
CA THR A 80 23.31 -0.46 31.12
C THR A 80 22.54 -0.63 29.82
N THR A 81 22.02 -1.84 29.60
CA THR A 81 21.22 -2.20 28.42
C THR A 81 19.79 -1.75 28.62
N VAL A 82 19.47 -0.53 28.16
CA VAL A 82 18.11 -0.27 27.68
C VAL A 82 17.97 -1.11 26.40
N ALA A 83 17.07 -2.10 26.42
CA ALA A 83 16.85 -2.95 25.25
C ALA A 83 16.40 -2.07 24.07
N THR A 84 17.15 -2.13 22.97
CA THR A 84 16.81 -1.42 21.74
C THR A 84 15.49 -1.96 21.20
N THR A 85 14.56 -1.06 20.84
CA THR A 85 13.21 -1.42 20.40
C THR A 85 13.12 -1.67 18.88
N SER A 86 14.17 -1.38 18.11
CA SER A 86 14.27 -1.64 16.68
C SER A 86 15.72 -1.77 16.20
N ARG A 87 15.94 -2.45 15.06
CA ARG A 87 17.20 -2.56 14.31
C ARG A 87 17.76 -1.18 13.94
N LEU A 88 16.89 -0.26 13.50
CA LEU A 88 17.29 1.09 13.12
C LEU A 88 17.77 1.90 14.34
N LYS A 89 17.17 1.67 15.51
CA LYS A 89 17.64 2.25 16.77
C LYS A 89 18.97 1.64 17.22
N ALA A 90 19.13 0.31 17.10
CA ALA A 90 20.39 -0.36 17.42
C ALA A 90 21.56 0.16 16.57
N ILE A 91 21.36 0.35 15.26
CA ILE A 91 22.42 0.91 14.42
C ILE A 91 22.67 2.40 14.70
N ARG A 92 21.63 3.17 15.04
CA ARG A 92 21.78 4.58 15.43
C ARG A 92 22.63 4.72 16.69
N GLU A 93 22.36 3.90 17.72
CA GLU A 93 23.13 3.91 18.96
C GLU A 93 24.59 3.49 18.73
N ALA A 94 24.84 2.53 17.84
CA ALA A 94 26.20 2.18 17.43
C ALA A 94 26.93 3.36 16.75
N VAL A 95 26.23 4.13 15.92
CA VAL A 95 26.79 5.35 15.30
C VAL A 95 27.03 6.43 16.36
N GLN A 96 26.09 6.66 17.28
CA GLN A 96 26.25 7.61 18.39
C GLN A 96 27.47 7.27 19.23
N GLY A 97 27.66 5.99 19.57
CA GLY A 97 28.85 5.51 20.26
C GLY A 97 30.13 5.74 19.46
N ARG A 98 30.11 5.48 18.15
CA ARG A 98 31.28 5.64 17.26
C ARG A 98 31.78 7.09 17.19
N ILE A 99 30.86 8.04 17.19
CA ILE A 99 31.20 9.48 17.11
C ILE A 99 31.13 10.16 18.48
N SER A 100 30.85 9.43 19.55
CA SER A 100 30.67 10.01 20.89
C SER A 100 29.64 11.17 20.91
N PHE A 101 28.56 11.01 20.14
CA PHE A 101 27.53 12.04 20.00
C PHE A 101 26.78 12.26 21.32
N VAL A 102 26.63 13.53 21.72
CA VAL A 102 25.82 13.94 22.87
C VAL A 102 24.82 15.00 22.40
N GLY A 103 23.54 14.63 22.35
CA GLY A 103 22.48 15.50 21.87
C GLY A 103 21.20 14.74 21.59
N ASN A 104 20.21 15.43 21.03
CA ASN A 104 18.97 14.81 20.61
C ASN A 104 19.21 13.93 19.37
N ASP A 105 18.51 12.80 19.28
CA ASP A 105 18.60 11.86 18.14
C ASP A 105 18.34 12.55 16.79
N GLU A 106 17.56 13.62 16.78
CA GLU A 106 17.20 14.40 15.59
C GLU A 106 18.37 15.22 15.05
N ASP A 107 19.34 15.55 15.89
CA ASP A 107 20.51 16.36 15.52
C ASP A 107 21.72 15.52 15.12
N LEU A 108 21.65 14.19 15.31
CA LEU A 108 22.74 13.27 14.99
C LEU A 108 23.23 13.41 13.55
N VAL A 109 22.32 13.55 12.59
CA VAL A 109 22.68 13.63 11.16
C VAL A 109 23.32 14.98 10.81
N LYS A 110 23.10 16.01 11.63
CA LYS A 110 23.67 17.35 11.47
C LYS A 110 25.07 17.46 12.07
N ASP A 111 25.47 16.49 12.91
CA ASP A 111 26.79 16.46 13.50
C ASP A 111 27.87 16.30 12.42
N PRO A 112 28.92 17.16 12.39
CA PRO A 112 30.00 17.04 11.41
C PRO A 112 30.72 15.69 11.43
N GLN A 113 30.84 15.06 12.61
CA GLN A 113 31.47 13.76 12.79
C GLN A 113 30.62 12.63 12.23
N PHE A 114 29.29 12.81 12.14
CA PHE A 114 28.41 11.83 11.52
C PHE A 114 28.77 11.61 10.05
N LYS A 115 28.91 12.69 9.28
CA LYS A 115 29.28 12.60 7.85
C LYS A 115 30.64 11.93 7.67
N LEU A 116 31.63 12.31 8.47
CA LEU A 116 32.97 11.69 8.45
C LEU A 116 32.91 10.18 8.74
N ALA A 117 32.13 9.78 9.76
CA ALA A 117 31.94 8.38 10.09
C ALA A 117 31.27 7.61 8.94
N MET A 118 30.24 8.19 8.32
CA MET A 118 29.53 7.59 7.19
C MET A 118 30.39 7.42 5.95
N GLU A 119 31.24 8.40 5.63
CA GLU A 119 32.17 8.32 4.50
C GLU A 119 33.32 7.31 4.75
N SER A 120 33.59 7.00 6.02
CA SER A 120 34.62 6.04 6.41
C SER A 120 34.15 4.57 6.48
N LEU A 121 32.85 4.29 6.29
CA LEU A 121 32.25 2.97 6.50
C LEU A 121 32.90 1.82 5.72
N VAL A 122 33.51 2.10 4.55
CA VAL A 122 34.24 1.09 3.75
C VAL A 122 35.49 0.60 4.48
N LYS A 123 36.20 1.50 5.17
CA LYS A 123 37.43 1.18 5.91
C LYS A 123 37.13 0.75 7.34
N ASN A 124 36.15 1.42 7.96
CA ASN A 124 35.78 1.25 9.36
C ASN A 124 34.26 0.99 9.47
N PRO A 125 33.81 -0.26 9.26
CA PRO A 125 32.39 -0.57 9.32
C PRO A 125 31.86 -0.39 10.74
N ILE A 126 30.70 0.27 10.86
CA ILE A 126 29.95 0.35 12.11
C ILE A 126 28.92 -0.79 12.10
N THR A 127 28.93 -1.62 13.14
CA THR A 127 28.01 -2.74 13.26
C THR A 127 27.25 -2.70 14.58
N ALA A 128 26.07 -3.30 14.60
CA ALA A 128 25.25 -3.51 15.79
C ALA A 128 24.67 -4.93 15.76
N VAL A 129 24.53 -5.55 16.93
CA VAL A 129 23.83 -6.84 17.05
C VAL A 129 22.44 -6.59 17.59
N PHE A 130 21.42 -7.07 16.88
CA PHE A 130 20.02 -6.99 17.28
C PHE A 130 19.35 -8.35 17.11
N ASN A 131 18.83 -8.92 18.20
CA ASN A 131 18.19 -10.25 18.21
C ASN A 131 18.99 -11.34 17.47
N GLY A 132 20.31 -11.39 17.70
CA GLY A 132 21.22 -12.36 17.08
C GLY A 132 21.59 -12.06 15.62
N VAL A 133 21.12 -10.96 15.05
CA VAL A 133 21.45 -10.53 13.68
C VAL A 133 22.45 -9.39 13.71
N THR A 134 23.54 -9.53 12.94
CA THR A 134 24.50 -8.45 12.71
C THR A 134 23.98 -7.49 11.65
N LEU A 135 23.81 -6.25 12.07
CA LEU A 135 23.46 -5.12 11.22
C LEU A 135 24.72 -4.32 10.90
N THR A 136 24.88 -3.89 9.65
CA THR A 136 26.01 -3.03 9.25
C THR A 136 25.49 -1.69 8.78
N ALA A 137 26.02 -0.60 9.30
CA ALA A 137 25.65 0.75 8.87
C ALA A 137 25.93 0.94 7.37
N LEU A 138 25.04 1.66 6.70
CA LEU A 138 25.15 1.98 5.29
C LEU A 138 25.01 3.48 5.07
N TRP A 139 25.77 3.99 4.10
CA TRP A 139 25.66 5.34 3.60
C TRP A 139 25.49 5.33 2.08
N ASP A 140 24.33 5.78 1.60
CA ASP A 140 24.11 6.08 0.18
C ASP A 140 24.55 7.52 -0.06
N GLN A 141 25.79 7.67 -0.54
CA GLN A 141 26.38 8.98 -0.82
C GLN A 141 25.61 9.77 -1.88
N LYS A 142 25.06 9.08 -2.89
CA LYS A 142 24.32 9.73 -4.01
C LYS A 142 23.02 10.36 -3.53
N ARG A 143 22.35 9.72 -2.55
CA ARG A 143 21.09 10.21 -2.00
C ARG A 143 21.24 10.92 -0.65
N SER A 144 22.45 10.95 -0.10
CA SER A 144 22.79 11.37 1.26
C SER A 144 21.88 10.68 2.28
N ARG A 145 21.86 9.34 2.27
CA ARG A 145 20.97 8.55 3.12
C ARG A 145 21.72 7.58 4.01
N PHE A 146 21.34 7.60 5.29
CA PHE A 146 21.73 6.60 6.27
C PHE A 146 20.82 5.37 6.19
N GLY A 147 21.39 4.20 6.49
CA GLY A 147 20.67 2.94 6.57
C GLY A 147 21.47 1.87 7.27
N TYR A 148 21.01 0.62 7.15
CA TYR A 148 21.74 -0.56 7.56
C TYR A 148 21.52 -1.72 6.60
N ARG A 149 22.46 -2.66 6.59
CA ARG A 149 22.37 -3.95 5.93
C ARG A 149 21.99 -5.01 6.96
N ASP A 150 20.88 -5.70 6.73
CA ASP A 150 20.58 -6.98 7.37
C ASP A 150 21.19 -8.08 6.51
N SER A 151 22.23 -8.74 7.04
CA SER A 151 22.95 -9.78 6.30
C SER A 151 22.22 -11.13 6.27
N THR A 152 21.04 -11.23 6.90
CA THR A 152 20.24 -12.47 6.94
C THR A 152 19.72 -12.82 5.54
N PRO A 153 20.11 -13.97 4.96
CA PRO A 153 19.64 -14.39 3.64
C PRO A 153 18.12 -14.58 3.59
N ARG A 154 17.48 -14.13 2.50
CA ARG A 154 16.06 -14.39 2.20
C ARG A 154 15.93 -14.94 0.77
N HIS A 155 14.82 -15.63 0.46
CA HIS A 155 14.59 -16.23 -0.86
C HIS A 155 14.80 -15.24 -2.03
N GLU A 156 14.31 -14.01 -1.91
CA GLU A 156 14.46 -12.96 -2.94
C GLU A 156 15.78 -12.19 -2.82
N HIS A 157 16.49 -12.34 -1.71
CA HIS A 157 17.66 -11.56 -1.33
C HIS A 157 18.71 -12.46 -0.64
N PRO A 158 19.40 -13.32 -1.41
CA PRO A 158 20.32 -14.32 -0.85
C PRO A 158 21.52 -13.69 -0.12
N ASN A 159 21.84 -12.43 -0.43
CA ASN A 159 22.94 -11.68 0.18
C ASN A 159 22.46 -10.68 1.25
N GLY A 160 21.26 -10.87 1.80
CA GLY A 160 20.65 -9.93 2.74
C GLY A 160 20.00 -8.72 2.07
N VAL A 161 19.41 -7.84 2.88
CA VAL A 161 18.58 -6.70 2.45
C VAL A 161 19.11 -5.40 3.03
N ASN A 162 19.13 -4.35 2.21
CA ASN A 162 19.47 -3.00 2.65
C ASN A 162 18.19 -2.26 3.06
N PHE A 163 18.22 -1.64 4.23
CA PHE A 163 17.16 -0.80 4.76
C PHE A 163 17.69 0.60 4.99
N PHE A 164 16.89 1.62 4.68
CA PHE A 164 17.32 3.01 4.83
C PHE A 164 16.40 3.77 5.78
N LYS A 165 16.98 4.68 6.56
CA LYS A 165 16.26 5.62 7.42
C LYS A 165 15.31 6.49 6.58
N CYS A 166 14.21 6.91 7.22
CA CYS A 166 13.40 8.02 6.75
C CYS A 166 14.24 9.30 6.66
N ARG A 167 14.06 10.09 5.59
CA ARG A 167 14.74 11.37 5.39
C ARG A 167 14.37 12.46 6.40
N LEU A 168 13.27 12.32 7.15
CA LEU A 168 13.00 13.24 8.25
C LEU A 168 14.01 12.98 9.38
N ASP A 169 14.72 14.01 9.81
CA ASP A 169 15.87 13.91 10.72
C ASP A 169 15.49 13.23 12.04
N PHE A 170 14.28 13.48 12.55
CA PHE A 170 13.76 12.89 13.79
C PHE A 170 13.23 11.45 13.66
N CYS A 171 13.02 10.95 12.44
CA CYS A 171 12.37 9.66 12.25
C CYS A 171 13.38 8.49 12.29
N TRP A 172 13.44 7.82 13.45
CA TRP A 172 14.25 6.62 13.72
C TRP A 172 13.41 5.34 13.94
N ILE A 173 12.11 5.42 13.68
CA ILE A 173 11.12 4.47 14.23
C ILE A 173 10.97 3.21 13.38
N ASP A 174 10.90 3.32 12.04
CA ASP A 174 10.33 2.23 11.23
C ASP A 174 11.31 1.62 10.21
N GLU A 175 11.43 0.29 10.23
CA GLU A 175 12.41 -0.52 9.50
C GLU A 175 12.01 -0.85 8.05
N LYS A 176 10.83 -0.43 7.60
CA LYS A 176 10.29 -0.81 6.29
C LYS A 176 10.38 0.33 5.29
N CYS A 177 11.60 0.61 4.83
CA CYS A 177 11.79 1.49 3.68
C CYS A 177 12.62 0.80 2.59
N PRO A 178 12.08 -0.22 1.91
CA PRO A 178 12.85 -0.98 0.93
C PRO A 178 13.24 -0.15 -0.29
N THR A 179 12.70 1.06 -0.48
CA THR A 179 12.97 1.90 -1.67
C THR A 179 12.59 3.39 -1.53
N TRP A 180 11.86 3.79 -0.50
CA TRP A 180 11.20 5.11 -0.41
C TRP A 180 12.02 6.11 0.41
N ASN A 181 11.82 7.41 0.22
CA ASN A 181 12.57 8.42 0.98
C ASN A 181 12.08 8.56 2.43
N HIS A 182 10.86 8.13 2.74
CA HIS A 182 10.17 8.35 4.02
C HIS A 182 9.53 7.04 4.50
N CYS A 183 9.40 6.86 5.83
CA CYS A 183 8.77 5.66 6.39
C CYS A 183 7.25 5.68 6.17
N PRO A 184 6.56 4.54 6.37
CA PRO A 184 5.11 4.46 6.16
C PRO A 184 4.30 5.46 7.00
N THR A 185 4.75 5.80 8.20
CA THR A 185 4.14 6.86 9.05
C THR A 185 4.26 8.26 8.45
N HIS A 186 5.38 8.55 7.77
CA HIS A 186 5.68 9.87 7.20
C HIS A 186 5.44 9.95 5.68
N CYS A 187 4.97 8.85 5.09
CA CYS A 187 4.60 8.74 3.68
C CYS A 187 3.36 7.86 3.58
N PRO A 188 2.21 8.31 4.10
CA PRO A 188 0.96 7.55 4.00
C PRO A 188 0.54 7.36 2.53
N THR A 189 -0.24 6.31 2.28
CA THR A 189 -0.76 6.03 0.93
C THR A 189 -1.82 7.05 0.58
N SER A 190 -1.62 7.76 -0.52
CA SER A 190 -2.63 8.70 -1.03
C SER A 190 -3.44 8.09 -2.16
N VAL A 191 -4.73 8.41 -2.18
CA VAL A 191 -5.69 7.96 -3.19
C VAL A 191 -6.34 9.19 -3.77
N TYR A 192 -6.29 9.30 -5.10
CA TYR A 192 -6.77 10.46 -5.82
C TYR A 192 -7.94 10.06 -6.71
N PHE A 193 -9.03 10.79 -6.60
CA PHE A 193 -10.10 10.73 -7.57
C PHE A 193 -9.85 11.84 -8.58
N VAL A 194 -9.69 11.44 -9.84
CA VAL A 194 -9.37 12.34 -10.94
C VAL A 194 -10.44 12.29 -11.99
N ARG A 195 -10.58 13.39 -12.72
CA ARG A 195 -11.44 13.52 -13.90
C ARG A 195 -10.62 14.00 -15.09
N ASP A 196 -10.97 13.54 -16.30
CA ASP A 196 -10.50 14.18 -17.51
C ASP A 196 -11.39 15.39 -17.83
N ILE A 197 -10.86 16.60 -17.64
CA ILE A 197 -11.60 17.85 -17.83
C ILE A 197 -11.78 18.25 -19.30
N LYS A 198 -11.14 17.53 -20.23
CA LYS A 198 -11.26 17.78 -21.68
C LYS A 198 -12.13 16.76 -22.39
N ALA A 199 -12.57 15.72 -21.71
CA ALA A 199 -13.46 14.72 -22.28
C ALA A 199 -14.88 15.28 -22.47
N ASN A 200 -15.50 14.94 -23.60
CA ASN A 200 -16.89 15.34 -23.90
C ASN A 200 -17.92 14.66 -22.98
N THR A 201 -17.57 13.50 -22.44
CA THR A 201 -18.36 12.77 -21.45
C THR A 201 -17.60 12.79 -20.12
N THR A 202 -18.33 12.90 -19.01
CA THR A 202 -17.72 12.84 -17.67
C THR A 202 -16.89 11.57 -17.54
N THR A 203 -15.57 11.72 -17.47
CA THR A 203 -14.63 10.60 -17.45
C THR A 203 -13.80 10.68 -16.19
N ILE A 204 -13.86 9.65 -15.37
CA ILE A 204 -13.27 9.61 -14.03
C ILE A 204 -12.33 8.42 -13.87
N ALA A 205 -11.38 8.54 -12.96
CA ALA A 205 -10.49 7.47 -12.54
C ALA A 205 -10.09 7.62 -11.07
N ILE A 206 -9.66 6.52 -10.47
CA ILE A 206 -9.00 6.49 -9.18
C ILE A 206 -7.53 6.12 -9.41
N ILE A 207 -6.64 6.98 -8.93
CA ILE A 207 -5.19 6.79 -8.97
C ILE A 207 -4.69 6.50 -7.57
N ILE A 208 -3.94 5.41 -7.45
CA ILE A 208 -3.24 5.03 -6.22
C ILE A 208 -1.76 4.97 -6.57
N PRO A 209 -1.02 6.08 -6.45
CA PRO A 209 0.39 6.10 -6.77
C PRO A 209 1.12 5.09 -5.88
N LYS A 210 1.81 4.13 -6.51
CA LYS A 210 2.71 3.24 -5.77
C LYS A 210 3.87 4.02 -5.14
N ILE A 211 4.25 5.11 -5.80
CA ILE A 211 5.26 6.03 -5.31
C ILE A 211 4.61 6.98 -4.30
N LEU A 212 5.04 6.89 -3.05
CA LEU A 212 4.52 7.74 -1.98
C LEU A 212 5.32 9.04 -1.92
N LYS A 213 4.62 10.17 -1.75
CA LYS A 213 5.20 11.51 -1.65
C LYS A 213 4.67 12.23 -0.41
N THR A 214 5.56 12.90 0.28
CA THR A 214 5.26 13.83 1.37
C THR A 214 4.37 14.95 0.84
N GLY A 215 3.23 15.18 1.48
CA GLY A 215 2.26 16.19 1.02
C GLY A 215 1.43 15.76 -0.19
N GLY A 216 1.54 14.52 -0.67
CA GLY A 216 0.75 14.01 -1.78
C GLY A 216 1.26 14.40 -3.18
N TYR A 217 0.41 14.22 -4.18
CA TYR A 217 0.63 14.50 -5.59
C TYR A 217 -0.23 15.68 -6.01
N LYS A 218 0.37 16.60 -6.77
CA LYS A 218 -0.37 17.64 -7.50
C LYS A 218 -0.93 17.09 -8.81
N ASP A 219 -1.89 17.79 -9.41
CA ASP A 219 -2.53 17.39 -10.68
C ASP A 219 -1.51 17.19 -11.81
N GLU A 220 -0.53 18.08 -11.94
CA GLU A 220 0.51 17.96 -12.97
C GLU A 220 1.36 16.70 -12.75
N GLU A 221 1.57 16.31 -11.49
CA GLU A 221 2.33 15.12 -11.14
C GLU A 221 1.52 13.84 -11.37
N LEU A 222 0.20 13.86 -11.14
CA LEU A 222 -0.71 12.77 -11.48
C LEU A 222 -0.79 12.57 -12.99
N GLN A 223 -0.82 13.66 -13.76
CA GLN A 223 -0.76 13.64 -15.22
C GLN A 223 0.52 12.96 -15.72
N ILE A 224 1.68 13.33 -15.17
CA ILE A 224 2.98 12.71 -15.50
C ILE A 224 3.02 11.24 -15.07
N TYR A 225 2.56 10.94 -13.85
CA TYR A 225 2.53 9.57 -13.32
C TYR A 225 1.73 8.64 -14.22
N SER A 226 0.55 9.09 -14.68
CA SER A 226 -0.38 8.32 -15.51
C SER A 226 0.19 7.98 -16.88
N LYS A 227 1.13 8.78 -17.39
CA LYS A 227 1.86 8.54 -18.66
C LYS A 227 3.19 7.78 -18.46
N SER A 228 3.57 7.46 -17.22
CA SER A 228 4.88 6.86 -16.91
C SER A 228 4.89 5.32 -17.05
N LYS A 229 6.08 4.72 -17.11
CA LYS A 229 6.26 3.25 -17.03
C LYS A 229 5.70 2.67 -15.72
N THR A 230 5.76 3.43 -14.64
CA THR A 230 5.16 3.06 -13.35
C THR A 230 3.64 3.05 -13.45
N GLY A 231 3.04 4.04 -14.13
CA GLY A 231 1.62 4.07 -14.47
C GLY A 231 1.20 2.86 -15.30
N LEU A 232 1.93 2.53 -16.37
CA LEU A 232 1.69 1.33 -17.18
C LEU A 232 1.71 0.04 -16.36
N SER A 233 2.53 -0.03 -15.31
CA SER A 233 2.64 -1.24 -14.48
C SER A 233 1.50 -1.37 -13.46
N ASN A 234 1.02 -0.25 -12.91
CA ASN A 234 0.08 -0.24 -11.77
C ASN A 234 -1.35 0.22 -12.12
N SER A 235 -1.53 0.92 -13.24
CA SER A 235 -2.79 1.53 -13.67
C SER A 235 -2.89 1.43 -15.20
N LYS A 236 -2.86 0.20 -15.73
CA LYS A 236 -2.81 -0.09 -17.18
C LYS A 236 -3.91 0.62 -17.97
N SER A 237 -5.16 0.49 -17.55
CA SER A 237 -6.30 1.10 -18.25
C SER A 237 -6.18 2.62 -18.30
N LEU A 238 -5.71 3.25 -17.22
CA LEU A 238 -5.40 4.69 -17.20
C LEU A 238 -4.24 5.04 -18.13
N TYR A 239 -3.15 4.29 -18.10
CA TYR A 239 -2.03 4.53 -19.01
C TYR A 239 -2.47 4.45 -20.48
N TYR A 240 -3.22 3.41 -20.87
CA TYR A 240 -3.69 3.26 -22.24
C TYR A 240 -4.73 4.31 -22.62
N TYR A 241 -5.57 4.75 -21.68
CA TYR A 241 -6.45 5.89 -21.87
C TYR A 241 -5.63 7.16 -22.17
N MET A 242 -4.64 7.47 -21.34
CA MET A 242 -3.77 8.63 -21.56
C MET A 242 -2.99 8.51 -22.87
N ASP A 243 -2.51 7.32 -23.23
CA ASP A 243 -1.74 7.04 -24.46
C ASP A 243 -2.56 7.22 -25.73
N SER A 244 -3.81 6.73 -25.70
CA SER A 244 -4.76 6.92 -26.80
C SER A 244 -5.26 8.36 -26.92
N HIS A 245 -5.03 9.24 -25.94
CA HIS A 245 -5.46 10.65 -25.96
C HIS A 245 -4.28 11.61 -25.82
N LYS A 246 -3.13 11.27 -26.44
CA LYS A 246 -1.90 12.09 -26.42
C LYS A 246 -1.87 13.20 -27.46
N ASP A 247 -2.60 13.06 -28.56
CA ASP A 247 -2.55 13.99 -29.68
C ASP A 247 -3.95 14.31 -30.22
N SER A 248 -4.34 15.58 -30.05
CA SER A 248 -5.59 16.16 -30.57
C SER A 248 -5.73 16.07 -32.10
N LYS A 249 -4.65 15.83 -32.85
CA LYS A 249 -4.70 15.68 -34.31
C LYS A 249 -5.25 14.32 -34.74
N THR A 250 -5.16 13.31 -33.90
CA THR A 250 -5.61 11.93 -34.19
C THR A 250 -6.80 11.49 -33.34
N ASN A 251 -7.06 12.20 -32.25
CA ASN A 251 -8.13 11.89 -31.30
C ASN A 251 -8.91 13.15 -30.92
N PRO A 252 -10.19 13.00 -30.51
CA PRO A 252 -11.11 14.13 -30.32
C PRO A 252 -10.67 15.13 -29.23
N HIS A 253 -9.81 14.71 -28.28
CA HIS A 253 -9.24 15.59 -27.26
C HIS A 253 -7.89 15.08 -26.74
N GLU A 254 -7.09 15.97 -26.15
CA GLU A 254 -5.96 15.59 -25.29
C GLU A 254 -6.47 15.38 -23.86
N ALA A 255 -6.17 14.24 -23.24
CA ALA A 255 -6.61 13.94 -21.88
C ALA A 255 -5.87 14.80 -20.85
N VAL A 256 -6.62 15.51 -19.99
CA VAL A 256 -6.09 16.37 -18.92
C VAL A 256 -6.73 15.98 -17.60
N LEU A 257 -5.94 15.33 -16.74
CA LEU A 257 -6.41 14.88 -15.43
C LEU A 257 -6.40 16.02 -14.41
N LYS A 258 -7.53 16.19 -13.72
CA LYS A 258 -7.67 17.08 -12.56
C LYS A 258 -8.21 16.29 -11.38
N SER A 259 -7.57 16.39 -10.21
CA SER A 259 -8.13 15.79 -9.00
C SER A 259 -9.33 16.59 -8.50
N PHE A 260 -10.34 15.89 -7.99
CA PHE A 260 -11.50 16.51 -7.35
C PHE A 260 -11.68 16.06 -5.90
N ASN A 261 -11.03 14.96 -5.49
CA ASN A 261 -10.95 14.53 -4.10
C ASN A 261 -9.67 13.73 -3.87
N SER A 262 -9.17 13.74 -2.63
CA SER A 262 -8.02 12.94 -2.22
C SER A 262 -8.14 12.45 -0.78
N PHE A 263 -7.79 11.17 -0.55
CA PHE A 263 -7.69 10.59 0.79
C PHE A 263 -6.28 10.15 1.09
N ILE A 264 -5.92 10.26 2.37
CA ILE A 264 -4.62 9.87 2.90
C ILE A 264 -4.84 8.76 3.91
N TYR A 265 -4.30 7.58 3.63
CA TYR A 265 -4.39 6.39 4.47
C TYR A 265 -3.04 6.09 5.12
N SER A 266 -3.03 6.01 6.44
CA SER A 266 -1.87 5.53 7.20
C SER A 266 -1.63 4.02 6.96
N THR A 267 -0.52 3.49 7.46
CA THR A 267 -0.31 2.04 7.38
C THR A 267 -1.23 1.31 8.34
N GLU A 268 -1.47 1.92 9.49
CA GLU A 268 -2.41 1.48 10.51
C GLU A 268 -3.83 1.44 9.94
N ASP A 269 -4.25 2.48 9.21
CA ASP A 269 -5.53 2.56 8.49
C ASP A 269 -5.65 1.37 7.54
N LEU A 270 -4.63 1.12 6.71
CA LEU A 270 -4.64 0.00 5.76
C LEU A 270 -4.65 -1.38 6.43
N LEU A 271 -3.93 -1.54 7.55
CA LEU A 271 -3.90 -2.78 8.32
C LEU A 271 -5.19 -3.02 9.11
N ALA A 272 -5.84 -1.94 9.57
CA ALA A 272 -7.15 -1.97 10.20
C ALA A 272 -8.29 -2.12 9.17
N GLY A 273 -7.97 -2.09 7.88
CA GLY A 273 -8.93 -2.28 6.80
C GLY A 273 -9.59 -1.01 6.27
N GLU A 274 -9.17 0.13 6.78
CA GLU A 274 -9.55 1.47 6.33
C GLU A 274 -8.80 1.81 5.03
N GLY A 275 -8.85 0.93 4.03
CA GLY A 275 -8.14 1.11 2.76
C GLY A 275 -8.98 1.76 1.68
N ASN A 276 -8.50 1.74 0.44
CA ASN A 276 -9.16 2.41 -0.69
C ASN A 276 -10.13 1.55 -1.50
N GLN A 277 -10.22 0.27 -1.16
CA GLN A 277 -10.95 -0.70 -1.98
C GLN A 277 -12.46 -0.44 -1.91
N HIS A 278 -12.99 -0.03 -0.76
CA HIS A 278 -14.40 0.36 -0.63
C HIS A 278 -14.74 1.55 -1.53
N ASN A 279 -13.82 2.51 -1.67
CA ASN A 279 -13.98 3.69 -2.52
C ASN A 279 -13.97 3.32 -4.00
N MET A 280 -13.10 2.40 -4.39
CA MET A 280 -13.06 1.89 -5.77
C MET A 280 -14.30 1.06 -6.13
N VAL A 281 -14.76 0.22 -5.20
CA VAL A 281 -16.00 -0.54 -5.35
C VAL A 281 -17.20 0.39 -5.44
N ALA A 282 -17.32 1.35 -4.52
CA ALA A 282 -18.39 2.33 -4.50
C ALA A 282 -18.44 3.13 -5.80
N MET A 283 -17.32 3.72 -6.24
CA MET A 283 -17.27 4.50 -7.47
C MET A 283 -17.72 3.68 -8.69
N SER A 284 -17.24 2.43 -8.78
CA SER A 284 -17.62 1.54 -9.88
C SER A 284 -19.12 1.23 -9.87
N VAL A 285 -19.68 0.86 -8.71
CA VAL A 285 -21.10 0.51 -8.56
C VAL A 285 -22.00 1.72 -8.76
N MET A 286 -21.70 2.86 -8.15
CA MET A 286 -22.44 4.11 -8.35
C MET A 286 -22.45 4.53 -9.82
N THR A 287 -21.31 4.42 -10.51
CA THR A 287 -21.21 4.72 -11.95
C THR A 287 -22.10 3.80 -12.78
N MET A 288 -22.04 2.47 -12.56
CA MET A 288 -22.87 1.51 -13.29
C MET A 288 -24.37 1.73 -13.04
N LEU A 289 -24.75 2.01 -11.78
CA LEU A 289 -26.14 2.30 -11.40
C LEU A 289 -26.63 3.58 -12.06
N TYR A 290 -25.88 4.68 -11.95
CA TYR A 290 -26.22 5.94 -12.59
C TYR A 290 -26.37 5.79 -14.12
N ASN A 291 -25.41 5.10 -14.76
CA ASN A 291 -25.46 4.83 -16.20
C ASN A 291 -26.65 3.96 -16.63
N SER A 292 -27.26 3.21 -15.70
CA SER A 292 -28.44 2.39 -15.97
C SER A 292 -29.74 3.20 -16.09
N VAL A 293 -29.78 4.42 -15.54
CA VAL A 293 -30.97 5.27 -15.52
C VAL A 293 -30.81 6.60 -16.27
N CYS A 294 -29.58 7.01 -16.59
CA CYS A 294 -29.33 8.26 -17.31
C CYS A 294 -29.35 8.10 -18.84
N ASP A 295 -29.51 9.23 -19.53
CA ASP A 295 -29.39 9.30 -20.98
C ASP A 295 -27.97 8.94 -21.44
N VAL A 296 -27.84 8.36 -22.65
CA VAL A 296 -26.54 7.94 -23.21
C VAL A 296 -25.50 9.06 -23.22
N LYS A 297 -25.92 10.30 -23.49
CA LYS A 297 -25.05 11.49 -23.51
C LYS A 297 -24.52 11.90 -22.13
N ASP A 298 -25.23 11.51 -21.07
CA ASP A 298 -24.92 11.86 -19.68
C ASP A 298 -24.21 10.73 -18.95
N ARG A 299 -23.90 9.62 -19.62
CA ARG A 299 -23.17 8.50 -19.05
C ARG A 299 -21.77 8.89 -18.64
N VAL A 300 -21.34 8.30 -17.54
CA VAL A 300 -20.00 8.44 -16.98
C VAL A 300 -19.12 7.33 -17.50
N LYS A 301 -17.89 7.66 -17.83
CA LYS A 301 -16.84 6.70 -18.12
C LYS A 301 -15.94 6.53 -16.91
N PHE A 302 -15.79 5.31 -16.40
CA PHE A 302 -14.85 5.01 -15.33
C PHE A 302 -13.68 4.18 -15.85
N ILE A 303 -12.49 4.79 -15.87
CA ILE A 303 -11.31 4.25 -16.54
C ILE A 303 -10.75 2.99 -15.83
N ASN A 304 -11.02 2.81 -14.54
CA ASN A 304 -10.56 1.63 -13.82
C ASN A 304 -11.43 0.41 -14.19
N GLU A 305 -10.96 -0.43 -15.11
CA GLU A 305 -11.73 -1.58 -15.63
C GLU A 305 -11.72 -2.81 -14.72
N GLU A 306 -10.67 -3.04 -13.92
CA GLU A 306 -10.59 -4.16 -12.98
C GLU A 306 -10.64 -3.63 -11.55
N ILE A 307 -11.70 -3.98 -10.82
CA ILE A 307 -11.94 -3.55 -9.45
C ILE A 307 -11.50 -4.66 -8.51
N HIS A 308 -10.56 -4.34 -7.62
CA HIS A 308 -10.03 -5.29 -6.65
C HIS A 308 -10.46 -4.92 -5.23
N PHE A 309 -10.85 -5.93 -4.45
CA PHE A 309 -11.19 -5.78 -3.05
C PHE A 309 -10.86 -7.07 -2.28
N ARG A 310 -10.58 -6.95 -0.98
CA ARG A 310 -10.20 -8.08 -0.12
C ARG A 310 -11.17 -8.17 1.03
N ASN A 311 -12.14 -9.07 0.88
CA ASN A 311 -13.17 -9.30 1.89
C ASN A 311 -12.91 -10.58 2.72
N CYS A 312 -12.23 -11.58 2.15
CA CYS A 312 -12.18 -12.94 2.72
C CYS A 312 -10.99 -13.23 3.64
N ASP A 313 -10.03 -12.32 3.79
CA ASP A 313 -8.80 -12.51 4.60
C ASP A 313 -8.82 -11.74 5.92
N GLY A 314 -9.97 -11.19 6.33
CA GLY A 314 -10.14 -10.46 7.59
C GLY A 314 -9.42 -9.10 7.63
N PHE A 315 -8.78 -8.70 6.53
CA PHE A 315 -8.01 -7.45 6.44
C PHE A 315 -8.88 -6.21 6.30
N GLN A 316 -10.17 -6.33 5.98
CA GLN A 316 -11.09 -5.19 5.90
C GLN A 316 -12.22 -5.31 6.93
N LYS A 317 -11.87 -5.00 8.18
CA LYS A 317 -12.87 -4.82 9.23
C LYS A 317 -13.88 -3.75 8.78
N ASP A 318 -15.17 -4.04 8.95
CA ASP A 318 -16.26 -3.12 8.63
C ASP A 318 -16.37 -2.70 7.14
N PHE A 319 -15.79 -3.45 6.20
CA PHE A 319 -15.81 -3.13 4.76
C PHE A 319 -17.21 -2.76 4.25
N PHE A 320 -18.20 -3.62 4.53
CA PHE A 320 -19.57 -3.42 4.08
C PHE A 320 -20.26 -2.25 4.76
N VAL A 321 -19.92 -1.97 6.02
CA VAL A 321 -20.44 -0.81 6.76
C VAL A 321 -19.93 0.47 6.11
N LYS A 322 -18.63 0.55 5.81
CA LYS A 322 -18.03 1.71 5.12
C LYS A 322 -18.57 1.86 3.70
N LEU A 323 -18.68 0.76 2.96
CA LEU A 323 -19.25 0.76 1.61
C LEU A 323 -20.69 1.30 1.63
N ARG A 324 -21.50 0.87 2.61
CA ARG A 324 -22.85 1.38 2.83
C ARG A 324 -22.86 2.87 3.14
N GLN A 325 -21.99 3.33 4.05
CA GLN A 325 -21.88 4.76 4.40
C GLN A 325 -21.55 5.62 3.18
N ILE A 326 -20.65 5.16 2.30
CA ILE A 326 -20.33 5.87 1.06
C ILE A 326 -21.57 5.97 0.18
N PHE A 327 -22.29 4.87 -0.03
CA PHE A 327 -23.53 4.93 -0.82
C PHE A 327 -24.56 5.88 -0.21
N GLU A 328 -24.80 5.79 1.10
CA GLU A 328 -25.78 6.62 1.82
C GLU A 328 -25.43 8.12 1.75
N VAL A 329 -24.15 8.50 1.88
CA VAL A 329 -23.73 9.91 1.77
C VAL A 329 -23.79 10.45 0.34
N ASN A 330 -23.85 9.56 -0.66
CA ASN A 330 -24.10 9.89 -2.06
C ASN A 330 -25.57 9.72 -2.44
N ASP A 331 -26.49 9.55 -1.48
CA ASP A 331 -27.93 9.36 -1.72
C ASP A 331 -28.28 8.11 -2.56
N PHE A 332 -27.38 7.11 -2.64
CA PHE A 332 -27.70 5.78 -3.18
C PHE A 332 -28.30 4.91 -2.07
N ILE A 333 -29.62 4.71 -2.09
CA ILE A 333 -30.33 4.01 -1.03
C ILE A 333 -30.76 2.63 -1.53
N PHE A 334 -30.35 1.58 -0.81
CA PHE A 334 -30.65 0.20 -1.14
C PHE A 334 -31.69 -0.37 -0.17
N LYS A 335 -32.73 -1.03 -0.70
CA LYS A 335 -33.83 -1.60 0.11
C LYS A 335 -34.18 -3.00 -0.43
N ILE A 336 -34.45 -3.94 0.49
CA ILE A 336 -35.10 -5.20 0.10
C ILE A 336 -36.61 -4.97 0.07
N THR A 337 -37.25 -5.32 -1.03
CA THR A 337 -38.69 -5.06 -1.21
C THR A 337 -39.57 -6.10 -0.50
N GLY A 338 -39.00 -7.25 -0.14
CA GLY A 338 -39.72 -8.41 0.40
C GLY A 338 -40.43 -9.26 -0.65
N GLU A 339 -40.38 -8.85 -1.93
CA GLU A 339 -40.86 -9.68 -3.04
C GLU A 339 -40.02 -10.96 -3.13
N LYS A 340 -40.70 -12.11 -3.12
CA LYS A 340 -40.04 -13.41 -3.20
C LYS A 340 -39.82 -13.86 -4.64
N LYS A 341 -38.59 -14.26 -4.94
CA LYS A 341 -38.19 -14.86 -6.22
C LYS A 341 -37.80 -16.32 -6.03
N SER A 342 -37.94 -17.11 -7.10
CA SER A 342 -37.48 -18.49 -7.07
C SER A 342 -35.96 -18.53 -7.14
N THR A 343 -35.37 -19.38 -6.31
CA THR A 343 -33.94 -19.63 -6.24
C THR A 343 -33.53 -20.97 -6.85
N THR A 344 -34.52 -21.73 -7.33
CA THR A 344 -34.34 -23.04 -7.95
C THR A 344 -34.74 -23.02 -9.43
N VAL A 345 -35.61 -22.08 -9.81
CA VAL A 345 -36.05 -21.88 -11.19
C VAL A 345 -35.31 -20.68 -11.76
N LEU A 346 -34.54 -20.90 -12.83
CA LEU A 346 -33.83 -19.84 -13.51
C LEU A 346 -34.82 -18.90 -14.23
N PRO A 347 -34.73 -17.57 -14.04
CA PRO A 347 -35.55 -16.61 -14.77
C PRO A 347 -35.34 -16.69 -16.29
N LYS A 348 -36.42 -16.44 -17.06
CA LYS A 348 -36.39 -16.49 -18.54
C LYS A 348 -35.37 -15.53 -19.17
N SER A 349 -35.12 -14.39 -18.54
CA SER A 349 -34.11 -13.41 -19.00
C SER A 349 -32.68 -13.93 -18.93
N LEU A 350 -32.42 -14.87 -18.02
CA LEU A 350 -31.12 -15.49 -17.82
C LEU A 350 -30.99 -16.76 -18.66
N HIS A 351 -32.10 -17.48 -18.91
CA HIS A 351 -32.09 -18.70 -19.69
C HIS A 351 -31.26 -18.56 -20.99
N PRO A 352 -30.23 -19.40 -21.17
CA PRO A 352 -29.48 -19.40 -22.41
C PRO A 352 -30.39 -19.92 -23.51
N ALA A 353 -30.82 -19.02 -24.41
CA ALA A 353 -31.68 -19.37 -25.54
C ALA A 353 -31.05 -20.46 -26.43
N VAL A 354 -29.71 -20.52 -26.45
CA VAL A 354 -28.93 -21.57 -27.10
C VAL A 354 -27.77 -21.98 -26.19
N SER A 355 -27.42 -23.27 -26.17
CA SER A 355 -26.37 -23.83 -25.31
C SER A 355 -25.17 -24.31 -26.14
N TYR A 356 -24.09 -23.53 -26.13
CA TYR A 356 -22.79 -23.87 -26.70
C TYR A 356 -21.78 -24.23 -25.60
N GLY A 357 -21.49 -25.52 -25.42
CA GLY A 357 -20.67 -25.99 -24.28
C GLY A 357 -19.20 -25.52 -24.22
N HIS A 358 -18.66 -25.01 -25.34
CA HIS A 358 -17.26 -24.58 -25.51
C HIS A 358 -17.11 -23.06 -25.74
N LEU A 359 -18.23 -22.33 -25.77
CA LEU A 359 -18.24 -20.88 -25.92
C LEU A 359 -18.46 -20.21 -24.56
N PRO A 360 -18.17 -18.90 -24.45
CA PRO A 360 -18.27 -18.20 -23.18
C PRO A 360 -19.65 -18.32 -22.54
N SER A 361 -19.69 -18.48 -21.22
CA SER A 361 -20.93 -18.61 -20.43
C SER A 361 -20.69 -18.12 -19.01
N SER A 362 -21.73 -17.56 -18.39
CA SER A 362 -21.73 -17.21 -16.97
C SER A 362 -22.42 -18.29 -16.14
N TYR A 363 -21.90 -18.49 -14.93
CA TYR A 363 -22.33 -19.52 -14.00
C TYR A 363 -22.55 -18.89 -12.63
N LEU A 364 -23.62 -19.32 -11.96
CA LEU A 364 -23.93 -18.94 -10.59
C LEU A 364 -24.23 -20.20 -9.77
N ALA A 365 -23.90 -20.14 -8.49
CA ALA A 365 -24.40 -21.06 -7.49
C ALA A 365 -24.42 -20.42 -6.13
N ARG A 366 -25.16 -21.06 -5.24
CA ARG A 366 -25.20 -20.76 -3.82
C ARG A 366 -25.16 -22.08 -3.06
N ASP A 367 -24.39 -22.11 -1.99
CA ASP A 367 -24.40 -23.21 -1.05
C ASP A 367 -25.41 -22.87 0.06
N THR A 368 -26.48 -23.64 0.15
CA THR A 368 -27.56 -23.43 1.12
C THR A 368 -27.20 -23.83 2.55
N THR A 369 -26.05 -24.48 2.73
CA THR A 369 -25.53 -25.02 3.99
C THR A 369 -24.42 -24.15 4.56
N THR A 370 -23.59 -23.54 3.72
CA THR A 370 -22.47 -22.68 4.15
C THR A 370 -22.74 -21.19 3.95
N GLY A 371 -23.67 -20.82 3.06
CA GLY A 371 -23.90 -19.44 2.66
C GLY A 371 -22.92 -18.94 1.58
N GLU A 372 -22.04 -19.81 1.06
CA GLU A 372 -21.08 -19.46 0.02
C GLU A 372 -21.76 -19.16 -1.32
N ILE A 373 -21.28 -18.12 -1.99
CA ILE A 373 -21.77 -17.71 -3.32
C ILE A 373 -20.68 -17.90 -4.36
N TYR A 374 -21.07 -18.56 -5.45
CA TYR A 374 -20.27 -18.69 -6.65
C TYR A 374 -20.85 -17.81 -7.76
N SER A 375 -20.01 -16.92 -8.30
CA SER A 375 -20.25 -16.25 -9.58
C SER A 375 -18.99 -16.31 -10.41
N GLY A 376 -19.08 -16.91 -11.59
CA GLY A 376 -17.91 -17.20 -12.42
C GLY A 376 -18.22 -17.30 -13.90
N VAL A 377 -17.29 -16.85 -14.73
CA VAL A 377 -17.36 -17.00 -16.18
C VAL A 377 -16.42 -18.10 -16.67
N LYS A 378 -16.90 -18.91 -17.61
CA LYS A 378 -16.05 -19.82 -18.42
C LYS A 378 -15.89 -19.21 -19.79
N TRP A 379 -14.66 -19.02 -20.26
CA TRP A 379 -14.38 -18.60 -21.64
C TRP A 379 -13.38 -19.51 -22.36
N GLY A 380 -12.75 -20.45 -21.64
CA GLY A 380 -11.80 -21.40 -22.22
C GLY A 380 -12.51 -22.37 -23.17
N MET A 381 -12.00 -22.51 -24.40
CA MET A 381 -12.60 -23.38 -25.40
C MET A 381 -12.47 -24.87 -25.06
N LYS A 382 -11.38 -25.24 -24.38
CA LYS A 382 -11.20 -26.61 -23.88
C LYS A 382 -12.05 -26.84 -22.63
N VAL A 383 -12.77 -27.94 -22.64
CA VAL A 383 -13.36 -28.52 -21.43
C VAL A 383 -12.23 -29.24 -20.70
N HIS A 384 -11.67 -28.59 -19.68
CA HIS A 384 -10.55 -29.14 -18.90
C HIS A 384 -11.00 -30.09 -17.78
N THR A 385 -12.28 -30.06 -17.41
CA THR A 385 -12.84 -30.83 -16.28
C THR A 385 -14.23 -31.35 -16.63
N LYS A 386 -14.63 -32.48 -16.02
CA LYS A 386 -16.03 -32.91 -15.98
C LYS A 386 -16.76 -32.01 -14.98
N GLY A 387 -17.51 -31.02 -15.46
CA GLY A 387 -18.29 -30.12 -14.60
C GLY A 387 -18.62 -28.77 -15.24
N ALA A 388 -19.64 -28.10 -14.69
CA ALA A 388 -19.97 -26.72 -15.00
C ALA A 388 -19.10 -25.75 -14.18
N GLY A 389 -18.84 -24.55 -14.71
CA GLY A 389 -18.09 -23.50 -14.00
C GLY A 389 -16.84 -22.97 -14.72
N SER A 390 -16.13 -22.08 -14.02
CA SER A 390 -14.93 -21.40 -14.51
C SER A 390 -13.69 -22.25 -14.29
N ASN A 391 -12.90 -22.42 -15.35
CA ASN A 391 -11.60 -23.09 -15.29
C ASN A 391 -10.59 -22.32 -14.40
N GLY A 392 -10.76 -21.00 -14.27
CA GLY A 392 -9.87 -20.15 -13.47
C GLY A 392 -10.03 -20.41 -11.96
N HIS A 393 -11.27 -20.61 -11.50
CA HIS A 393 -11.57 -20.88 -10.09
C HIS A 393 -11.09 -22.27 -9.65
N THR A 394 -11.07 -23.23 -10.56
CA THR A 394 -10.64 -24.62 -10.26
C THR A 394 -9.12 -24.75 -10.11
N THR A 395 -8.34 -23.83 -10.68
CA THR A 395 -6.87 -23.91 -10.72
C THR A 395 -6.18 -22.91 -9.81
N ALA A 396 -6.85 -21.80 -9.45
CA ALA A 396 -6.28 -20.80 -8.57
C ALA A 396 -6.52 -21.15 -7.09
N LYS A 397 -5.48 -21.62 -6.39
CA LYS A 397 -5.47 -21.79 -4.92
C LYS A 397 -5.87 -20.53 -4.11
N LYS A 398 -5.94 -19.36 -4.76
CA LYS A 398 -6.24 -18.06 -4.15
C LYS A 398 -7.69 -17.61 -4.31
N THR A 399 -8.46 -18.21 -5.23
CA THR A 399 -9.91 -18.02 -5.24
C THR A 399 -10.45 -19.10 -4.33
N ALA A 400 -11.01 -18.75 -3.18
CA ALA A 400 -11.51 -19.69 -2.16
C ALA A 400 -12.69 -20.58 -2.65
N LEU A 401 -12.84 -20.77 -3.96
CA LEU A 401 -13.89 -21.48 -4.68
C LEU A 401 -13.43 -22.86 -5.20
N SER A 402 -12.23 -23.33 -4.82
CA SER A 402 -11.76 -24.67 -5.23
C SER A 402 -12.57 -25.80 -4.62
N ASP A 403 -13.09 -25.56 -3.41
CA ASP A 403 -13.74 -26.55 -2.55
C ASP A 403 -15.28 -26.45 -2.63
N PHE A 404 -15.80 -25.49 -3.39
CA PHE A 404 -17.22 -25.31 -3.64
C PHE A 404 -17.81 -26.53 -4.37
N ASP A 405 -18.99 -27.00 -3.94
CA ASP A 405 -19.64 -28.14 -4.57
C ASP A 405 -20.00 -27.84 -6.04
N LYS A 406 -19.29 -28.49 -6.95
CA LYS A 406 -19.43 -28.32 -8.39
C LYS A 406 -20.78 -28.78 -8.91
N SER A 407 -21.51 -29.63 -8.17
CA SER A 407 -22.85 -30.09 -8.54
C SER A 407 -23.88 -28.97 -8.47
N GLN A 408 -23.65 -27.97 -7.62
CA GLN A 408 -24.52 -26.79 -7.46
C GLN A 408 -24.29 -25.72 -8.53
N ILE A 409 -23.19 -25.82 -9.29
CA ILE A 409 -22.79 -24.83 -10.30
C ILE A 409 -23.68 -24.91 -11.53
N ASN A 410 -24.55 -23.91 -11.67
CA ASN A 410 -25.48 -23.82 -12.78
C ASN A 410 -25.00 -22.80 -13.80
N ARG A 411 -25.06 -23.16 -15.08
CA ARG A 411 -24.89 -22.18 -16.16
C ARG A 411 -26.14 -21.34 -16.21
N VAL A 412 -26.01 -20.05 -15.92
CA VAL A 412 -27.14 -19.14 -15.83
C VAL A 412 -27.29 -18.25 -17.05
N TYR A 413 -26.26 -18.07 -17.88
CA TYR A 413 -26.35 -17.19 -19.04
C TYR A 413 -25.33 -17.55 -20.12
N GLN A 414 -25.75 -17.42 -21.37
CA GLN A 414 -24.88 -17.44 -22.54
C GLN A 414 -25.45 -16.53 -23.61
N PHE A 415 -24.63 -15.60 -24.12
CA PHE A 415 -25.05 -14.71 -25.19
C PHE A 415 -25.28 -15.51 -26.48
N ALA A 416 -26.51 -15.51 -26.99
CA ALA A 416 -26.89 -16.17 -28.23
C ALA A 416 -26.44 -15.34 -29.44
N HIS A 417 -25.13 -15.28 -29.68
CA HIS A 417 -24.59 -14.52 -30.81
C HIS A 417 -25.08 -15.14 -32.14
N PRO A 418 -25.67 -14.36 -33.08
CA PRO A 418 -26.28 -14.90 -34.32
C PRO A 418 -25.33 -15.71 -35.20
N LYS A 419 -24.03 -15.47 -35.05
CA LYS A 419 -22.95 -16.15 -35.79
C LYS A 419 -22.12 -17.12 -34.94
N ALA A 420 -22.59 -17.51 -33.76
CA ALA A 420 -21.85 -18.41 -32.87
C ALA A 420 -21.48 -19.74 -33.56
N ASP A 421 -22.35 -20.24 -34.45
CA ASP A 421 -22.10 -21.47 -35.23
C ASP A 421 -20.95 -21.35 -36.24
N LEU A 422 -20.47 -20.13 -36.53
CA LEU A 422 -19.27 -19.93 -37.35
C LEU A 422 -17.98 -20.31 -36.63
N ILE A 423 -18.00 -20.43 -35.30
CA ILE A 423 -16.83 -20.85 -34.51
C ILE A 423 -16.67 -22.37 -34.65
N LYS A 424 -15.75 -22.79 -35.54
CA LYS A 424 -15.57 -24.22 -35.87
C LYS A 424 -14.58 -24.92 -34.95
N ASP A 425 -13.50 -24.24 -34.55
CA ASP A 425 -12.50 -24.81 -33.64
C ASP A 425 -13.02 -24.79 -32.20
N LYS A 426 -13.20 -25.97 -31.60
CA LYS A 426 -13.69 -26.14 -30.22
C LYS A 426 -12.57 -26.38 -29.21
N LYS A 427 -11.31 -26.32 -29.65
CA LYS A 427 -10.13 -26.76 -28.90
C LYS A 427 -9.17 -25.63 -28.56
N SER A 428 -9.10 -24.53 -29.30
CA SER A 428 -8.18 -23.44 -28.96
C SER A 428 -8.56 -22.07 -29.50
N TYR A 429 -8.58 -21.06 -28.61
CA TYR A 429 -8.79 -19.66 -28.97
C TYR A 429 -7.72 -19.13 -29.93
N THR A 430 -6.47 -19.59 -29.79
CA THR A 430 -5.36 -19.12 -30.64
C THR A 430 -5.54 -19.49 -32.10
N ARG A 431 -6.24 -20.59 -32.39
CA ARG A 431 -6.48 -21.13 -33.74
C ARG A 431 -7.67 -20.50 -34.45
N LEU A 432 -8.48 -19.74 -33.73
CA LEU A 432 -9.59 -19.00 -34.31
C LEU A 432 -9.10 -17.95 -35.31
N SER A 433 -9.81 -17.82 -36.42
CA SER A 433 -9.68 -16.72 -37.35
C SER A 433 -10.01 -15.38 -36.66
N LYS A 434 -9.64 -14.26 -37.29
CA LYS A 434 -9.94 -12.92 -36.75
C LYS A 434 -11.45 -12.69 -36.55
N GLY A 435 -12.28 -13.21 -37.47
CA GLY A 435 -13.73 -13.12 -37.38
C GLY A 435 -14.29 -13.94 -36.22
N GLU A 436 -13.84 -15.20 -36.06
CA GLU A 436 -14.26 -16.06 -34.94
C GLU A 436 -13.80 -15.49 -33.59
N LYS A 437 -12.60 -14.92 -33.51
CA LYS A 437 -12.10 -14.24 -32.29
C LYS A 437 -13.01 -13.09 -31.89
N LYS A 438 -13.47 -12.28 -32.85
CA LYS A 438 -14.39 -11.18 -32.58
C LYS A 438 -15.70 -11.68 -31.97
N ILE A 439 -16.30 -12.71 -32.57
CA ILE A 439 -17.53 -13.35 -32.07
C ILE A 439 -17.33 -13.90 -30.65
N HIS A 440 -16.22 -14.62 -30.42
CA HIS A 440 -15.89 -15.17 -29.12
C HIS A 440 -15.71 -14.08 -28.05
N LEU A 441 -15.02 -12.99 -28.40
CA LEU A 441 -14.82 -11.85 -27.50
C LEU A 441 -16.13 -11.14 -27.15
N GLU A 442 -17.02 -10.93 -28.11
CA GLU A 442 -18.34 -10.35 -27.86
C GLU A 442 -19.17 -11.23 -26.90
N MET A 443 -19.18 -12.54 -27.13
CA MET A 443 -19.85 -13.48 -26.21
C MET A 443 -19.20 -13.47 -24.81
N LYS A 444 -17.87 -13.41 -24.75
CA LYS A 444 -17.11 -13.35 -23.49
C LYS A 444 -17.48 -12.10 -22.71
N GLU A 445 -17.47 -10.95 -23.36
CA GLU A 445 -17.80 -9.66 -22.75
C GLU A 445 -19.21 -9.69 -22.15
N LYS A 446 -20.22 -10.16 -22.91
CA LYS A 446 -21.60 -10.28 -22.41
C LYS A 446 -21.71 -11.25 -21.24
N ALA A 447 -20.99 -12.37 -21.26
CA ALA A 447 -20.97 -13.31 -20.14
C ALA A 447 -20.30 -12.70 -18.88
N GLN A 448 -19.20 -11.96 -19.04
CA GLN A 448 -18.51 -11.26 -17.96
C GLN A 448 -19.38 -10.17 -17.32
N ARG A 449 -20.23 -9.49 -18.10
CA ARG A 449 -21.20 -8.54 -17.54
C ARG A 449 -22.16 -9.23 -16.56
N VAL A 450 -22.69 -10.40 -16.90
CA VAL A 450 -23.58 -11.16 -15.99
C VAL A 450 -22.83 -11.69 -14.75
N GLU A 451 -21.60 -12.16 -14.90
CA GLU A 451 -20.73 -12.52 -13.76
C GLU A 451 -20.56 -11.32 -12.81
N THR A 452 -20.27 -10.14 -13.38
CA THR A 452 -20.13 -8.89 -12.63
C THR A 452 -21.42 -8.51 -11.91
N LEU A 453 -22.59 -8.65 -12.55
CA LEU A 453 -23.88 -8.44 -11.88
C LEU A 453 -24.07 -9.40 -10.70
N GLY A 454 -23.59 -10.66 -10.81
CA GLY A 454 -23.56 -11.61 -9.70
C GLY A 454 -22.63 -11.15 -8.56
N HIS A 455 -21.47 -10.58 -8.88
CA HIS A 455 -20.55 -9.99 -7.89
C HIS A 455 -21.16 -8.79 -7.19
N ILE A 456 -21.76 -7.85 -7.93
CA ILE A 456 -22.45 -6.68 -7.38
C ILE A 456 -23.64 -7.13 -6.51
N SER A 457 -24.43 -8.10 -6.98
CA SER A 457 -25.56 -8.64 -6.20
C SER A 457 -25.09 -9.18 -4.85
N SER A 458 -23.95 -9.87 -4.83
CA SER A 458 -23.37 -10.42 -3.61
C SER A 458 -22.84 -9.34 -2.66
N LEU A 459 -22.19 -8.30 -3.22
CA LEU A 459 -21.78 -7.13 -2.44
C LEU A 459 -22.97 -6.46 -1.75
N LEU A 460 -24.05 -6.21 -2.51
CA LEU A 460 -25.24 -5.56 -1.97
C LEU A 460 -26.00 -6.44 -0.99
N ALA A 461 -26.13 -7.75 -1.27
CA ALA A 461 -26.81 -8.66 -0.37
C ALA A 461 -26.09 -8.78 0.98
N GLN A 462 -24.76 -8.87 0.97
CA GLN A 462 -23.97 -8.87 2.20
C GLN A 462 -24.02 -7.53 2.93
N MET A 463 -23.98 -6.40 2.20
CA MET A 463 -24.13 -5.05 2.75
C MET A 463 -25.49 -4.84 3.44
N LEU A 464 -26.55 -5.42 2.88
CA LEU A 464 -27.92 -5.36 3.41
C LEU A 464 -28.18 -6.42 4.50
N GLY A 465 -27.19 -7.24 4.85
CA GLY A 465 -27.31 -8.24 5.92
C GLY A 465 -28.21 -9.42 5.56
N LEU A 466 -28.37 -9.74 4.28
CA LEU A 466 -29.14 -10.91 3.85
C LEU A 466 -28.44 -12.18 4.31
N LYS A 467 -29.25 -13.22 4.56
CA LYS A 467 -28.79 -14.53 4.99
C LYS A 467 -29.36 -15.61 4.09
N ILE A 468 -28.60 -16.69 3.92
CA ILE A 468 -29.02 -17.90 3.21
C ILE A 468 -29.23 -18.98 4.25
N ASN A 469 -30.48 -19.40 4.47
CA ASN A 469 -30.82 -20.38 5.52
C ASN A 469 -30.23 -20.02 6.90
N SER A 470 -30.29 -18.74 7.28
CA SER A 470 -29.70 -18.19 8.52
C SER A 470 -28.17 -18.11 8.56
N HIS A 471 -27.47 -18.55 7.51
CA HIS A 471 -26.03 -18.34 7.34
C HIS A 471 -25.75 -16.97 6.71
N ASP A 472 -24.69 -16.32 7.15
CA ASP A 472 -24.22 -15.10 6.51
C ASP A 472 -23.73 -15.40 5.10
N ILE A 473 -23.90 -14.43 4.19
CA ILE A 473 -23.41 -14.57 2.83
C ILE A 473 -21.89 -14.54 2.82
N ILE A 474 -21.28 -15.59 2.28
CA ILE A 474 -19.83 -15.68 2.10
C ILE A 474 -19.52 -15.36 0.63
N PHE A 475 -19.23 -14.09 0.35
CA PHE A 475 -18.85 -13.64 -0.97
C PHE A 475 -17.34 -13.82 -1.22
N MET A 476 -17.01 -14.76 -2.11
CA MET A 476 -15.63 -15.26 -2.30
C MET A 476 -14.84 -14.55 -3.41
N ALA A 477 -15.47 -13.71 -4.23
CA ALA A 477 -14.74 -12.99 -5.26
C ALA A 477 -13.93 -11.85 -4.63
N GLN A 478 -12.72 -11.64 -5.14
CA GLN A 478 -11.82 -10.54 -4.72
C GLN A 478 -11.61 -9.50 -5.83
N LYS A 479 -12.33 -9.67 -6.94
CA LYS A 479 -12.33 -8.73 -8.05
C LYS A 479 -13.56 -8.88 -8.93
N PHE A 480 -13.92 -7.81 -9.62
CA PHE A 480 -14.91 -7.81 -10.70
C PHE A 480 -14.50 -6.82 -11.80
N SER A 481 -15.12 -6.93 -12.97
CA SER A 481 -14.87 -6.02 -14.10
C SER A 481 -15.87 -4.87 -14.10
N HIS A 482 -15.40 -3.62 -14.21
CA HIS A 482 -16.27 -2.48 -14.49
C HIS A 482 -16.64 -2.45 -15.98
N PHE A 483 -17.82 -1.91 -16.29
CA PHE A 483 -18.19 -1.55 -17.64
C PHE A 483 -19.04 -0.26 -17.63
N ASP A 484 -18.77 0.64 -18.58
CA ASP A 484 -19.41 1.96 -18.64
C ASP A 484 -20.87 1.89 -19.15
N ASP A 485 -21.23 0.83 -19.87
CA ASP A 485 -22.57 0.67 -20.42
C ASP A 485 -23.63 0.50 -19.32
N SER A 486 -24.84 1.04 -19.56
CA SER A 486 -26.02 0.68 -18.78
C SER A 486 -26.18 -0.84 -18.69
N PHE A 487 -26.49 -1.35 -17.50
CA PHE A 487 -26.99 -2.71 -17.37
C PHE A 487 -28.53 -2.74 -17.37
N SER A 488 -29.08 -3.88 -17.76
CA SER A 488 -30.53 -4.11 -17.69
C SER A 488 -30.93 -4.36 -16.24
N LYS A 489 -31.75 -3.47 -15.67
CA LYS A 489 -32.29 -3.65 -14.31
C LYS A 489 -32.99 -4.99 -14.16
N SER A 490 -33.76 -5.42 -15.16
CA SER A 490 -34.44 -6.73 -15.10
C SER A 490 -33.46 -7.90 -15.01
N ILE A 491 -32.36 -7.89 -15.78
CA ILE A 491 -31.32 -8.92 -15.66
C ILE A 491 -30.68 -8.90 -14.28
N PHE A 492 -30.42 -7.71 -13.73
CA PHE A 492 -29.87 -7.57 -12.40
C PHE A 492 -30.81 -8.09 -11.31
N ASP A 493 -32.09 -7.70 -11.35
CA ASP A 493 -33.14 -8.17 -10.45
C ASP A 493 -33.30 -9.70 -10.52
N ASP A 494 -33.21 -10.27 -11.73
CA ASP A 494 -33.28 -11.72 -11.94
C ASP A 494 -32.05 -12.46 -11.41
N VAL A 495 -30.84 -11.89 -11.55
CA VAL A 495 -29.62 -12.45 -10.94
C VAL A 495 -29.72 -12.40 -9.41
N PHE A 496 -30.11 -11.25 -8.85
CA PHE A 496 -30.26 -11.05 -7.42
C PHE A 496 -31.32 -12.00 -6.85
N GLY A 497 -32.49 -12.06 -7.48
CA GLY A 497 -33.59 -12.92 -7.09
C GLY A 497 -33.26 -14.41 -7.18
N TYR A 498 -32.54 -14.83 -8.21
CA TYR A 498 -32.12 -16.22 -8.33
C TYR A 498 -31.13 -16.64 -7.24
N LEU A 499 -30.21 -15.75 -6.84
CA LEU A 499 -29.25 -16.03 -5.77
C LEU A 499 -29.88 -15.98 -4.38
N TYR A 500 -30.70 -14.98 -4.09
CA TYR A 500 -31.10 -14.65 -2.71
C TYR A 500 -32.59 -14.85 -2.42
N GLY A 501 -33.42 -15.05 -3.46
CA GLY A 501 -34.86 -15.24 -3.29
C GLY A 501 -35.63 -13.96 -2.93
N GLU A 502 -34.97 -12.81 -3.03
CA GLU A 502 -35.51 -11.49 -2.74
C GLU A 502 -35.34 -10.56 -3.95
N VAL A 503 -35.95 -9.39 -3.91
CA VAL A 503 -35.67 -8.29 -4.84
C VAL A 503 -35.04 -7.13 -4.10
N VAL A 504 -34.02 -6.54 -4.71
CA VAL A 504 -33.41 -5.29 -4.26
C VAL A 504 -33.92 -4.13 -5.09
N GLU A 505 -34.35 -3.09 -4.41
CA GLU A 505 -34.64 -1.78 -4.98
C GLU A 505 -33.47 -0.84 -4.67
N VAL A 506 -33.10 -0.05 -5.68
CA VAL A 506 -32.05 0.95 -5.55
C VAL A 506 -32.64 2.30 -5.94
N GLU A 507 -32.70 3.19 -4.97
CA GLU A 507 -32.97 4.60 -5.19
C GLU A 507 -31.66 5.22 -5.68
N ILE A 508 -31.65 5.61 -6.96
CA ILE A 508 -30.49 6.21 -7.61
C ILE A 508 -30.73 7.72 -7.64
N PRO A 509 -29.81 8.52 -7.07
CA PRO A 509 -30.00 9.96 -7.00
C PRO A 509 -29.98 10.59 -8.39
N MET A 510 -30.72 11.69 -8.55
CA MET A 510 -30.47 12.60 -9.67
C MET A 510 -29.14 13.29 -9.42
N VAL A 511 -28.09 12.84 -10.12
CA VAL A 511 -26.74 13.35 -9.87
C VAL A 511 -26.64 14.80 -10.33
N VAL A 512 -26.41 15.70 -9.38
CA VAL A 512 -26.25 17.13 -9.62
C VAL A 512 -24.86 17.40 -10.18
N LYS A 513 -24.80 18.24 -11.20
CA LYS A 513 -23.55 18.75 -11.77
C LYS A 513 -23.14 20.04 -11.05
N ASP A 514 -21.85 20.21 -10.76
CA ASP A 514 -21.29 21.47 -10.27
C ASP A 514 -21.40 22.59 -11.33
N GLY A 515 -21.01 23.81 -10.99
CA GLY A 515 -21.03 24.96 -11.91
C GLY A 515 -20.16 24.77 -13.17
N ASP A 516 -19.25 23.80 -13.14
CA ASP A 516 -18.39 23.40 -14.25
C ASP A 516 -18.95 22.19 -15.01
N GLY A 517 -20.18 21.74 -14.70
CA GLY A 517 -20.86 20.63 -15.37
C GLY A 517 -20.45 19.23 -14.90
N ASN A 518 -19.75 19.10 -13.77
CA ASN A 518 -19.18 17.82 -13.30
C ASN A 518 -20.04 17.17 -12.22
N LEU A 519 -20.15 15.85 -12.26
CA LEU A 519 -20.87 15.10 -11.24
C LEU A 519 -20.19 15.20 -9.88
N ILE A 520 -21.00 15.42 -8.85
CA ILE A 520 -20.56 15.53 -7.47
C ILE A 520 -20.78 14.18 -6.79
N PHE A 521 -19.68 13.50 -6.46
CA PHE A 521 -19.68 12.32 -5.59
C PHE A 521 -18.97 12.67 -4.28
N GLN A 522 -19.62 12.42 -3.14
CA GLN A 522 -19.10 12.61 -1.80
C GLN A 522 -18.51 11.31 -1.27
N PHE A 523 -17.25 11.29 -0.85
CA PHE A 523 -16.63 10.09 -0.29
C PHE A 523 -16.26 10.32 1.17
N VAL A 524 -16.35 9.27 1.99
CA VAL A 524 -15.91 9.29 3.40
C VAL A 524 -14.56 8.58 3.53
N LYS A 525 -13.75 9.05 4.49
CA LYS A 525 -12.46 8.44 4.85
C LYS A 525 -12.68 7.35 5.89
#